data_AF-F9ZQL7-F1
#
_entry.id   AF-F9ZQL7-F1
#
_cell.length_a   1.000
_cell.length_b   1.000
_cell.length_c   1.000
_cell.angle_alpha   90.00
_cell.angle_beta   90.00
_cell.angle_gamma   90.00
#
_symmetry.space_group_name_H-M   'P 1'
#
loop_
_entity.id
_entity.type
_entity.pdbx_description
1 polymer ?
#
loop_
_entity_poly.entity_id
_entity_poly.type
_entity_poly.pdbx_seq_one_letter_code
_entity_poly.pdbx_strand_id
1 'polypeptide(L)'
;MLTHLSDAVRRPRTQAGRLNHKATAIACAADERFSSEAGLTLIQILIAVVIATIFAVATYQFVNLSSSKGKALYDSMASVAHAAEAFSLSLGAYPTVYAAMSNPTFGDSASYNTNGVSLATTWNGPYAKNRDVGPNGNLHLNSISTGLTITFAALTAGSTGSLPTGLEYQYAVVANNVPNAIATEAVDVCNGQAGNTGASDGGQCVLVPGTGKTSTVYYVFAQNQYGAY
;
A
#
# COMPACT_ATOMS: atom_id res chain seq x y z
N MET A 1 32.67 6.77 -50.14
CA MET A 1 31.53 7.64 -50.50
C MET A 1 30.71 7.82 -49.24
N LEU A 2 30.84 9.01 -48.63
CA LEU A 2 30.30 9.42 -47.33
C LEU A 2 28.89 10.00 -47.49
N THR A 3 27.94 9.61 -46.63
CA THR A 3 26.76 10.39 -46.21
C THR A 3 26.20 9.74 -44.94
N HIS A 4 26.57 10.17 -43.73
CA HIS A 4 25.92 11.22 -42.91
C HIS A 4 24.39 11.18 -42.90
N LEU A 5 23.79 10.63 -41.82
CA LEU A 5 22.48 11.03 -41.31
C LEU A 5 22.51 10.99 -39.77
N SER A 6 22.88 12.16 -39.22
CA SER A 6 22.63 12.53 -37.84
C SER A 6 21.28 13.25 -37.84
N ASP A 7 20.26 12.74 -37.15
CA ASP A 7 19.08 13.54 -36.90
C ASP A 7 18.65 13.48 -35.42
N ALA A 8 18.62 14.66 -34.85
CA ALA A 8 18.61 14.93 -33.43
C ALA A 8 17.17 14.95 -32.92
N VAL A 9 16.83 14.00 -32.05
CA VAL A 9 15.57 14.01 -31.30
C VAL A 9 15.61 15.16 -30.30
N ARG A 10 15.00 16.29 -30.70
CA ARG A 10 14.73 17.46 -29.86
C ARG A 10 13.78 17.07 -28.74
N ARG A 11 14.28 17.13 -27.50
CA ARG A 11 13.44 17.09 -26.29
C ARG A 11 12.64 18.41 -26.19
N PRO A 12 11.34 18.37 -25.87
CA PRO A 12 10.59 19.58 -25.53
C PRO A 12 11.12 20.12 -24.20
N ARG A 13 11.62 21.36 -24.23
CA ARG A 13 11.91 22.15 -23.02
C ARG A 13 10.59 22.46 -22.34
N THR A 14 10.36 21.85 -21.18
CA THR A 14 9.32 22.26 -20.24
C THR A 14 9.62 23.70 -19.83
N GLN A 15 8.83 24.64 -20.34
CA GLN A 15 8.82 26.03 -19.89
C GLN A 15 8.41 26.03 -18.41
N ALA A 16 9.38 26.25 -17.52
CA ALA A 16 9.11 26.69 -16.17
C ALA A 16 8.44 28.07 -16.25
N GLY A 17 7.10 28.07 -16.27
CA GLY A 17 6.30 29.27 -16.11
C GLY A 17 6.64 29.90 -14.77
N ARG A 18 7.40 30.99 -14.80
CA ARG A 18 7.56 31.89 -13.66
C ARG A 18 6.19 32.48 -13.36
N LEU A 19 5.55 31.95 -12.31
CA LEU A 19 4.41 32.61 -11.68
C LEU A 19 4.92 33.92 -11.07
N ASN A 20 4.64 35.02 -11.75
CA ASN A 20 4.79 36.37 -11.19
C ASN A 20 3.80 36.50 -10.03
N HIS A 21 4.26 36.23 -8.80
CA HIS A 21 3.59 36.69 -7.60
C HIS A 21 3.66 38.22 -7.57
N LYS A 22 2.64 38.87 -8.16
CA LYS A 22 2.31 40.25 -7.80
C LYS A 22 1.94 40.24 -6.33
N ALA A 23 2.88 40.64 -5.48
CA ALA A 23 2.61 41.02 -4.11
C ALA A 23 1.71 42.25 -4.14
N THR A 24 0.39 42.05 -4.14
CA THR A 24 -0.55 43.08 -3.72
C THR A 24 -0.29 43.32 -2.24
N ALA A 25 0.35 44.45 -1.94
CA ALA A 25 0.42 44.99 -0.59
C ALA A 25 -1.02 45.22 -0.12
N ILE A 26 -1.52 44.32 0.72
CA ILE A 26 -2.76 44.50 1.46
C ILE A 26 -2.48 45.64 2.44
N ALA A 27 -3.19 46.75 2.26
CA ALA A 27 -3.16 47.87 3.19
C ALA A 27 -3.43 47.33 4.60
N CYS A 28 -2.52 47.62 5.53
CA CYS A 28 -2.77 47.45 6.96
C CYS A 28 -3.92 48.38 7.33
N ALA A 29 -5.16 47.86 7.25
CA ALA A 29 -6.26 48.44 8.00
C ALA A 29 -5.90 48.28 9.47
N ALA A 30 -5.72 49.42 10.15
CA ALA A 30 -5.59 49.47 11.58
C ALA A 30 -6.86 48.88 12.18
N ASP A 31 -6.77 47.63 12.62
CA ASP A 31 -7.76 46.97 13.44
C ASP A 31 -7.76 47.68 14.79
N GLU A 32 -8.79 48.47 15.05
CA GLU A 32 -9.03 49.08 16.35
C GLU A 32 -9.29 47.95 17.35
N ARG A 33 -8.20 47.48 17.97
CA ARG A 33 -8.21 46.55 19.09
C ARG A 33 -8.88 47.21 20.28
N PHE A 34 -10.20 47.11 20.36
CA PHE A 34 -10.86 46.98 21.65
C PHE A 34 -10.59 45.57 22.17
N SER A 35 -9.36 45.35 22.65
CA SER A 35 -9.09 44.26 23.60
C SER A 35 -9.81 44.60 24.89
N SER A 36 -11.09 44.26 24.94
CA SER A 36 -11.74 43.99 26.21
C SER A 36 -11.09 42.72 26.73
N GLU A 37 -10.01 42.88 27.51
CA GLU A 37 -9.44 41.82 28.32
C GLU A 37 -10.43 41.50 29.45
N ALA A 38 -11.55 40.88 29.08
CA ALA A 38 -12.33 40.10 30.01
C ALA A 38 -11.47 38.89 30.37
N GLY A 39 -10.65 39.06 31.41
CA GLY A 39 -9.73 38.04 31.91
C GLY A 39 -10.47 36.72 32.02
N LEU A 40 -9.99 35.74 31.27
CA LEU A 40 -10.60 34.43 31.16
C LEU A 40 -10.59 33.80 32.55
N THR A 41 -11.77 33.73 33.17
CA THR A 41 -11.87 33.25 34.55
C THR A 41 -11.44 31.79 34.60
N LEU A 42 -10.70 31.39 35.64
CA LEU A 42 -10.22 30.01 35.80
C LEU A 42 -11.36 28.98 35.73
N ILE A 43 -12.56 29.37 36.19
CA ILE A 43 -13.78 28.57 36.10
C ILE A 43 -14.24 28.36 34.65
N GLN A 44 -14.11 29.35 33.76
CA GLN A 44 -14.47 29.23 32.35
C GLN A 44 -13.56 28.28 31.59
N ILE A 45 -12.25 28.29 31.87
CA ILE A 45 -11.31 27.32 31.28
C ILE A 45 -11.67 25.90 31.73
N LEU A 46 -11.97 25.72 33.02
CA LEU A 46 -12.31 24.41 33.57
C LEU A 46 -13.59 23.86 32.92
N ILE A 47 -14.62 24.67 32.78
CA ILE A 47 -15.87 24.28 32.09
C ILE A 47 -15.58 23.94 30.62
N ALA A 48 -14.78 24.73 29.92
CA ALA A 48 -14.44 24.48 28.52
C ALA A 48 -13.67 23.15 28.33
N VAL A 49 -12.74 22.82 29.23
CA VAL A 49 -11.99 21.55 29.18
C VAL A 49 -12.92 20.37 29.40
N VAL A 50 -13.83 20.44 30.38
CA VAL A 50 -14.80 19.36 30.64
C VAL A 50 -15.67 19.12 29.41
N ILE A 51 -16.23 20.18 28.82
CA ILE A 51 -17.04 20.07 27.60
C ILE A 51 -16.22 19.46 26.46
N ALA A 52 -14.99 19.92 26.24
CA ALA A 52 -14.11 19.40 25.19
C ALA A 52 -13.81 17.90 25.37
N THR A 53 -13.59 17.42 26.60
CA THR A 53 -13.35 15.99 26.85
C THR A 53 -14.57 15.12 26.54
N ILE A 54 -15.79 15.59 26.85
CA ILE A 54 -17.03 14.86 26.55
C ILE A 54 -17.21 14.77 25.03
N PHE A 55 -16.99 15.86 24.30
CA PHE A 55 -17.06 15.85 22.84
C PHE A 55 -16.00 14.95 22.21
N ALA A 56 -14.77 14.95 22.73
CA ALA A 56 -13.71 14.07 22.23
C ALA A 56 -14.07 12.58 22.37
N VAL A 57 -14.63 12.17 23.50
CA VAL A 57 -15.06 10.77 23.72
C VAL A 57 -16.28 10.43 22.85
N ALA A 58 -17.26 11.33 22.74
CA ALA A 58 -18.45 11.12 21.94
C ALA A 58 -18.14 10.98 20.44
N THR A 59 -17.19 11.76 19.93
CA THR A 59 -16.79 11.73 18.52
C THR A 59 -15.90 10.54 18.16
N TYR A 60 -15.19 9.94 19.13
CA TYR A 60 -14.32 8.79 18.91
C TYR A 60 -15.04 7.61 18.24
N GLN A 61 -16.33 7.40 18.56
CA GLN A 61 -17.12 6.31 17.97
C GLN A 61 -17.53 6.54 16.51
N PHE A 62 -17.42 7.78 16.00
CA PHE A 62 -17.83 8.14 14.65
C PHE A 62 -16.67 8.23 13.65
N VAL A 63 -15.42 8.12 14.10
CA VAL A 63 -14.27 8.15 13.17
C VAL A 63 -14.10 6.77 12.54
N ASN A 64 -14.74 6.56 11.39
CA ASN A 64 -14.51 5.37 10.59
C ASN A 64 -13.13 5.43 9.92
N LEU A 65 -12.10 4.99 10.64
CA LEU A 65 -10.72 4.89 10.13
C LEU A 65 -10.54 3.75 9.11
N SER A 66 -11.58 3.00 8.77
CA SER A 66 -11.45 1.84 7.88
C SER A 66 -11.03 2.25 6.48
N SER A 67 -11.51 3.39 5.98
CA SER A 67 -11.17 3.87 4.64
C SER A 67 -9.69 4.27 4.52
N SER A 68 -9.17 5.03 5.49
CA SER A 68 -7.74 5.41 5.50
C SER A 68 -6.84 4.20 5.71
N LYS A 69 -7.24 3.26 6.58
CA LYS A 69 -6.52 1.99 6.79
C LYS A 69 -6.60 1.06 5.59
N GLY A 70 -7.72 1.02 4.88
CA GLY A 70 -7.91 0.24 3.66
C GLY A 70 -7.00 0.74 2.54
N LYS A 71 -6.95 2.07 2.34
CA LYS A 71 -5.98 2.69 1.44
C LYS A 71 -4.53 2.40 1.84
N ALA A 72 -4.19 2.55 3.13
CA ALA A 72 -2.85 2.25 3.62
C ALA A 72 -2.46 0.77 3.42
N LEU A 73 -3.41 -0.15 3.55
CA LEU A 73 -3.21 -1.56 3.28
C LEU A 73 -2.94 -1.80 1.81
N TYR A 74 -3.77 -1.27 0.92
CA TYR A 74 -3.57 -1.35 -0.52
C TYR A 74 -2.19 -0.79 -0.94
N ASP A 75 -1.86 0.43 -0.49
CA ASP A 75 -0.57 1.06 -0.80
C ASP A 75 0.62 0.21 -0.28
N SER A 76 0.45 -0.46 0.86
CA SER A 76 1.45 -1.39 1.41
C SER A 76 1.57 -2.66 0.54
N MET A 77 0.46 -3.27 0.14
CA MET A 77 0.45 -4.46 -0.71
C MET A 77 1.06 -4.17 -2.10
N ALA A 78 0.71 -3.04 -2.71
CA ALA A 78 1.28 -2.61 -3.99
C ALA A 78 2.79 -2.34 -3.88
N SER A 79 3.24 -1.69 -2.78
CA SER A 79 4.68 -1.51 -2.55
C SER A 79 5.42 -2.84 -2.35
N VAL A 80 4.80 -3.83 -1.71
CA VAL A 80 5.37 -5.17 -1.53
C VAL A 80 5.42 -5.92 -2.88
N ALA A 81 4.37 -5.78 -3.69
CA ALA A 81 4.31 -6.36 -5.02
C ALA A 81 5.40 -5.83 -5.95
N HIS A 82 5.61 -4.50 -6.00
CA HIS A 82 6.69 -3.92 -6.79
C HIS A 82 8.08 -4.39 -6.34
N ALA A 83 8.28 -4.62 -5.05
CA ALA A 83 9.52 -5.21 -4.55
C ALA A 83 9.68 -6.67 -5.02
N ALA A 84 8.58 -7.44 -5.06
CA ALA A 84 8.58 -8.82 -5.56
C ALA A 84 8.81 -8.90 -7.08
N GLU A 85 8.30 -7.93 -7.85
CA GLU A 85 8.63 -7.79 -9.28
C GLU A 85 10.12 -7.52 -9.47
N ALA A 86 10.71 -6.60 -8.70
CA ALA A 86 12.14 -6.32 -8.76
C ALA A 86 12.99 -7.55 -8.39
N PHE A 87 12.56 -8.31 -7.38
CA PHE A 87 13.15 -9.59 -7.00
C PHE A 87 13.10 -10.58 -8.18
N SER A 88 11.94 -10.71 -8.84
CA SER A 88 11.76 -11.60 -10.00
C SER A 88 12.58 -11.18 -11.22
N LEU A 89 12.67 -9.88 -11.52
CA LEU A 89 13.50 -9.39 -12.62
C LEU A 89 14.98 -9.71 -12.41
N SER A 90 15.44 -9.75 -11.16
CA SER A 90 16.84 -10.05 -10.85
C SER A 90 17.15 -11.54 -10.76
N LEU A 91 16.21 -12.34 -10.25
CA LEU A 91 16.47 -13.73 -9.86
C LEU A 91 15.69 -14.76 -10.70
N GLY A 92 14.74 -14.31 -11.52
CA GLY A 92 13.89 -15.18 -12.33
C GLY A 92 12.93 -16.04 -11.51
N ALA A 93 12.65 -15.65 -10.26
CA ALA A 93 11.80 -16.36 -9.31
C ALA A 93 10.94 -15.36 -8.53
N TYR A 94 9.79 -15.77 -7.99
CA TYR A 94 9.04 -14.92 -7.05
C TYR A 94 9.36 -15.31 -5.60
N PRO A 95 9.31 -14.36 -4.65
CA PRO A 95 9.45 -14.68 -3.24
C PRO A 95 8.19 -15.37 -2.71
N THR A 96 8.35 -16.32 -1.79
CA THR A 96 7.20 -16.93 -1.07
C THR A 96 6.95 -16.28 0.29
N VAL A 97 7.93 -15.54 0.82
CA VAL A 97 7.86 -14.78 2.08
C VAL A 97 8.51 -13.41 1.93
N TYR A 98 8.05 -12.42 2.71
CA TYR A 98 8.58 -11.05 2.63
C TYR A 98 10.07 -10.96 2.98
N ALA A 99 10.51 -11.72 3.98
CA ALA A 99 11.89 -11.71 4.44
C ALA A 99 12.91 -12.06 3.34
N ALA A 100 12.52 -12.86 2.34
CA ALA A 100 13.40 -13.20 1.22
C ALA A 100 13.85 -11.97 0.42
N MET A 101 13.04 -10.92 0.42
CA MET A 101 13.34 -9.66 -0.27
C MET A 101 14.12 -8.68 0.59
N SER A 102 14.10 -8.79 1.92
CA SER A 102 14.71 -7.80 2.82
C SER A 102 15.97 -8.31 3.52
N ASN A 103 16.13 -9.63 3.65
CA ASN A 103 17.23 -10.27 4.36
C ASN A 103 17.88 -11.36 3.48
N PRO A 104 19.20 -11.29 3.22
CA PRO A 104 19.90 -12.30 2.41
C PRO A 104 19.75 -13.71 2.98
N THR A 105 19.75 -13.89 4.30
CA THR A 105 19.61 -15.22 4.94
C THR A 105 18.33 -15.94 4.50
N PHE A 106 17.25 -15.20 4.26
CA PHE A 106 16.01 -15.76 3.73
C PHE A 106 16.05 -15.85 2.20
N GLY A 107 16.62 -14.84 1.53
CA GLY A 107 16.79 -14.84 0.07
C GLY A 107 17.61 -16.03 -0.45
N ASP A 108 18.61 -16.45 0.33
CA ASP A 108 19.52 -17.56 0.01
C ASP A 108 18.82 -18.92 0.01
N SER A 109 17.70 -19.07 0.70
CA SER A 109 17.04 -20.36 0.90
C SER A 109 16.16 -20.78 -0.29
N ALA A 110 16.32 -22.04 -0.69
CA ALA A 110 15.46 -22.70 -1.68
C ALA A 110 13.97 -22.70 -1.30
N SER A 111 13.63 -22.73 -0.02
CA SER A 111 12.23 -22.78 0.43
C SER A 111 11.49 -21.45 0.31
N TYR A 112 12.22 -20.34 0.09
CA TYR A 112 11.66 -18.99 0.15
C TYR A 112 11.50 -18.31 -1.22
N ASN A 113 11.65 -19.08 -2.30
CA ASN A 113 11.38 -18.66 -3.67
C ASN A 113 10.65 -19.77 -4.44
N THR A 114 9.97 -19.38 -5.52
CA THR A 114 9.13 -20.31 -6.29
C THR A 114 9.94 -21.38 -7.04
N ASN A 115 11.16 -21.06 -7.47
CA ASN A 115 12.03 -21.98 -8.23
C ASN A 115 12.63 -23.11 -7.37
N GLY A 116 12.51 -23.06 -6.04
CA GLY A 116 13.01 -24.12 -5.16
C GLY A 116 14.53 -24.25 -5.11
N VAL A 117 15.28 -23.20 -5.48
CA VAL A 117 16.75 -23.21 -5.54
C VAL A 117 17.38 -22.16 -4.64
N SER A 118 18.58 -22.42 -4.14
CA SER A 118 19.32 -21.43 -3.34
C SER A 118 19.74 -20.25 -4.23
N LEU A 119 19.46 -19.02 -3.79
CA LEU A 119 19.80 -17.80 -4.52
C LEU A 119 21.05 -17.10 -3.96
N ALA A 120 21.80 -17.75 -3.06
CA ALA A 120 22.92 -17.16 -2.34
C ALA A 120 24.00 -16.51 -3.22
N THR A 121 24.19 -16.99 -4.46
CA THR A 121 25.20 -16.47 -5.39
C THR A 121 24.65 -15.42 -6.36
N THR A 122 23.32 -15.30 -6.46
CA THR A 122 22.64 -14.41 -7.42
C THR A 122 21.90 -13.26 -6.74
N TRP A 123 21.57 -13.39 -5.45
CA TRP A 123 20.93 -12.34 -4.65
C TRP A 123 21.82 -11.10 -4.59
N ASN A 124 21.32 -9.99 -5.14
CA ASN A 124 22.12 -8.78 -5.35
C ASN A 124 21.64 -7.58 -4.53
N GLY A 125 20.77 -7.79 -3.54
CA GLY A 125 20.45 -6.77 -2.55
C GLY A 125 19.04 -6.86 -2.00
N PRO A 126 18.76 -6.05 -0.97
CA PRO A 126 17.41 -5.96 -0.44
C PRO A 126 16.51 -5.27 -1.46
N TYR A 127 15.57 -6.00 -2.01
CA TYR A 127 14.51 -5.49 -2.90
C TYR A 127 13.40 -4.79 -2.11
N ALA A 128 13.30 -5.07 -0.81
CA ALA A 128 12.34 -4.46 0.10
C ALA A 128 13.04 -3.81 1.31
N LYS A 129 12.41 -2.79 1.89
CA LYS A 129 12.88 -2.16 3.13
C LYS A 129 12.72 -3.12 4.31
N ASN A 130 13.65 -3.08 5.27
CA ASN A 130 13.47 -3.81 6.53
C ASN A 130 12.24 -3.33 7.29
N ARG A 131 11.43 -4.29 7.76
CA ARG A 131 10.18 -4.08 8.49
C ARG A 131 10.06 -5.14 9.60
N ASP A 132 8.99 -5.05 10.38
CA ASP A 132 8.64 -6.07 11.37
C ASP A 132 8.24 -7.36 10.64
N VAL A 133 9.08 -8.38 10.75
CA VAL A 133 8.89 -9.68 10.11
C VAL A 133 8.82 -10.74 11.20
N GLY A 134 7.77 -11.56 11.17
CA GLY A 134 7.64 -12.71 12.05
C GLY A 134 8.69 -13.81 11.77
N PRO A 135 8.77 -14.83 12.65
CA PRO A 135 9.74 -15.92 12.51
C PRO A 135 9.57 -16.74 11.21
N ASN A 136 8.37 -16.74 10.63
CA ASN A 136 8.08 -17.43 9.37
C ASN A 136 8.45 -16.61 8.12
N GLY A 137 9.01 -15.41 8.29
CA GLY A 137 9.36 -14.52 7.17
C GLY A 137 8.21 -13.64 6.65
N ASN A 138 7.05 -13.68 7.32
CA ASN A 138 5.87 -12.89 6.94
C ASN A 138 5.98 -11.46 7.49
N LEU A 139 5.53 -10.49 6.70
CA LEU A 139 5.50 -9.08 7.12
C LEU A 139 4.32 -8.84 8.07
N HIS A 140 4.55 -8.24 9.22
CA HIS A 140 3.50 -7.82 10.14
C HIS A 140 3.13 -6.35 9.92
N LEU A 141 1.84 -6.05 9.79
CA LEU A 141 1.31 -4.69 9.65
C LEU A 141 0.39 -4.31 10.82
N ASN A 142 0.94 -4.43 12.03
CA ASN A 142 0.24 -4.12 13.29
C ASN A 142 -0.23 -2.65 13.40
N SER A 143 0.35 -1.74 12.60
CA SER A 143 -0.10 -0.35 12.51
C SER A 143 -1.47 -0.20 11.83
N ILE A 144 -1.86 -1.14 10.97
CA ILE A 144 -3.17 -1.16 10.31
C ILE A 144 -4.17 -1.91 11.18
N SER A 145 -3.86 -3.15 11.52
CA SER A 145 -4.64 -4.00 12.42
C SER A 145 -3.75 -4.99 13.13
N THR A 146 -4.05 -5.27 14.39
CA THR A 146 -3.35 -6.29 15.18
C THR A 146 -3.47 -7.66 14.51
N GLY A 147 -2.34 -8.35 14.35
CA GLY A 147 -2.30 -9.70 13.77
C GLY A 147 -2.43 -9.75 12.24
N LEU A 148 -2.49 -8.60 11.57
CA LEU A 148 -2.45 -8.52 10.11
C LEU A 148 -1.07 -8.92 9.61
N THR A 149 -1.03 -9.87 8.67
CA THR A 149 0.22 -10.35 8.06
C THR A 149 0.15 -10.33 6.55
N ILE A 150 1.25 -10.00 5.90
CA ILE A 150 1.43 -10.13 4.45
C ILE A 150 2.32 -11.33 4.12
N THR A 151 1.83 -12.15 3.19
CA THR A 151 2.49 -13.33 2.61
C THR A 151 2.44 -13.26 1.08
N PHE A 152 3.00 -14.26 0.41
CA PHE A 152 2.80 -14.48 -1.02
C PHE A 152 2.07 -15.79 -1.27
N ALA A 153 1.33 -15.86 -2.38
CA ALA A 153 0.73 -17.08 -2.86
C ALA A 153 0.92 -17.22 -4.37
N ALA A 154 1.30 -18.42 -4.80
CA ALA A 154 1.12 -18.86 -6.17
C ALA A 154 -0.31 -19.40 -6.31
N LEU A 155 -1.01 -18.94 -7.34
CA LEU A 155 -2.41 -19.21 -7.60
C LEU A 155 -2.54 -19.81 -9.00
N THR A 156 -3.54 -20.67 -9.18
CA THR A 156 -3.96 -21.13 -10.50
C THR A 156 -5.32 -20.55 -10.88
N ALA A 157 -5.66 -20.51 -12.16
CA ALA A 157 -6.97 -20.06 -12.60
C ALA A 157 -8.10 -20.85 -11.89
N GLY A 158 -9.09 -20.14 -11.36
CA GLY A 158 -10.21 -20.72 -10.61
C GLY A 158 -9.90 -21.07 -9.15
N SER A 159 -8.65 -20.92 -8.68
CA SER A 159 -8.30 -21.06 -7.27
C SER A 159 -8.79 -19.87 -6.43
N THR A 160 -8.94 -20.08 -5.12
CA THR A 160 -9.34 -19.01 -4.19
C THR A 160 -8.36 -17.84 -4.24
N GLY A 161 -8.88 -16.63 -4.49
CA GLY A 161 -8.07 -15.40 -4.59
C GLY A 161 -7.48 -15.13 -5.98
N SER A 162 -7.67 -16.03 -6.95
CA SER A 162 -7.26 -15.80 -8.35
C SER A 162 -8.19 -14.83 -9.06
N LEU A 163 -7.66 -14.08 -10.04
CA LEU A 163 -8.46 -13.23 -10.91
C LEU A 163 -9.28 -14.10 -11.86
N PRO A 164 -10.61 -13.87 -11.99
CA PRO A 164 -11.48 -14.64 -12.89
C PRO A 164 -11.08 -14.54 -14.37
N THR A 165 -10.52 -13.40 -14.77
CA THR A 165 -10.08 -13.10 -16.14
C THR A 165 -8.57 -13.16 -16.30
N GLY A 166 -7.86 -13.65 -15.29
CA GLY A 166 -6.40 -13.76 -15.29
C GLY A 166 -5.88 -14.95 -16.11
N LEU A 167 -4.55 -15.04 -16.22
CA LEU A 167 -3.87 -16.18 -16.84
C LEU A 167 -3.87 -17.40 -15.90
N GLU A 168 -3.42 -18.54 -16.42
CA GLU A 168 -3.40 -19.83 -15.72
C GLU A 168 -2.62 -19.78 -14.41
N TYR A 169 -1.43 -19.17 -14.40
CA TYR A 169 -0.62 -19.03 -13.20
C TYR A 169 -0.58 -17.57 -12.79
N GLN A 170 -0.87 -17.29 -11.52
CA GLN A 170 -0.92 -15.94 -10.97
C GLN A 170 -0.14 -15.90 -9.66
N TYR A 171 0.48 -14.75 -9.36
CA TYR A 171 1.21 -14.52 -8.12
C TYR A 171 0.59 -13.34 -7.40
N ALA A 172 0.26 -13.57 -6.13
CA ALA A 172 -0.43 -12.59 -5.31
C ALA A 172 0.36 -12.25 -4.05
N VAL A 173 0.29 -10.98 -3.68
CA VAL A 173 0.51 -10.54 -2.30
C VAL A 173 -0.78 -10.80 -1.53
N VAL A 174 -0.69 -11.48 -0.39
CA VAL A 174 -1.85 -11.89 0.39
C VAL A 174 -1.81 -11.26 1.77
N ALA A 175 -2.81 -10.45 2.08
CA ALA A 175 -3.01 -9.88 3.41
C ALA A 175 -4.04 -10.73 4.18
N ASN A 176 -3.59 -11.35 5.28
CA ASN A 176 -4.39 -12.20 6.15
C ASN A 176 -4.83 -11.45 7.42
N ASN A 177 -5.94 -11.90 8.01
CA ASN A 177 -6.53 -11.33 9.24
C ASN A 177 -6.89 -9.84 9.12
N VAL A 178 -7.36 -9.42 7.96
CA VAL A 178 -7.75 -8.02 7.72
C VAL A 178 -9.18 -7.80 8.22
N PRO A 179 -9.47 -6.86 9.13
CA PRO A 179 -10.85 -6.57 9.52
C PRO A 179 -11.75 -6.29 8.32
N ASN A 180 -12.96 -6.83 8.30
CA ASN A 180 -13.83 -6.82 7.10
C ASN A 180 -14.01 -5.42 6.49
N ALA A 181 -14.23 -4.41 7.33
CA ALA A 181 -14.39 -3.03 6.88
C ALA A 181 -13.12 -2.48 6.19
N ILE A 182 -11.93 -2.81 6.69
CA ILE A 182 -10.66 -2.40 6.07
C ILE A 182 -10.43 -3.17 4.77
N ALA A 183 -10.79 -4.46 4.74
CA ALA A 183 -10.60 -5.32 3.59
C ALA A 183 -11.48 -4.88 2.40
N THR A 184 -12.74 -4.54 2.65
CA THR A 184 -13.63 -3.98 1.62
C THR A 184 -13.09 -2.67 1.06
N GLU A 185 -12.71 -1.72 1.93
CA GLU A 185 -12.14 -0.44 1.50
C GLU A 185 -10.84 -0.62 0.69
N ALA A 186 -9.97 -1.56 1.09
CA ALA A 186 -8.74 -1.85 0.36
C ALA A 186 -9.01 -2.40 -1.05
N VAL A 187 -10.00 -3.30 -1.19
CA VAL A 187 -10.35 -3.89 -2.49
C VAL A 187 -11.10 -2.90 -3.38
N ASP A 188 -11.97 -2.07 -2.81
CA ASP A 188 -12.65 -1.00 -3.54
C ASP A 188 -11.66 0.02 -4.13
N VAL A 189 -10.64 0.41 -3.35
CA VAL A 189 -9.54 1.27 -3.82
C VAL A 189 -8.72 0.58 -4.91
N CYS A 190 -8.38 -0.70 -4.71
CA CYS A 190 -7.57 -1.47 -5.63
C CYS A 190 -8.24 -1.69 -7.00
N ASN A 191 -9.55 -1.98 -6.98
CA ASN A 191 -10.32 -2.27 -8.18
C ASN A 191 -10.99 -1.02 -8.78
N GLY A 192 -10.87 0.14 -8.11
CA GLY A 192 -11.40 1.42 -8.58
C GLY A 192 -12.92 1.53 -8.56
N GLN A 193 -13.63 0.58 -7.93
CA GLN A 193 -15.09 0.53 -7.90
C GLN A 193 -15.58 -0.15 -6.62
N ALA A 194 -16.52 0.51 -5.93
CA ALA A 194 -17.14 -0.03 -4.73
C ALA A 194 -17.91 -1.34 -5.01
N GLY A 195 -17.69 -2.34 -4.16
CA GLY A 195 -18.38 -3.64 -4.25
C GLY A 195 -17.80 -4.61 -5.28
N ASN A 196 -16.79 -4.20 -6.07
CA ASN A 196 -16.08 -5.08 -6.99
C ASN A 196 -15.10 -5.97 -6.20
N THR A 197 -15.61 -6.89 -5.40
CA THR A 197 -14.81 -7.73 -4.50
C THR A 197 -14.09 -8.89 -5.20
N GLY A 198 -14.51 -9.24 -6.42
CA GLY A 198 -13.97 -10.37 -7.20
C GLY A 198 -13.12 -9.98 -8.40
N ALA A 199 -12.78 -8.69 -8.56
CA ALA A 199 -12.06 -8.16 -9.72
C ALA A 199 -12.72 -8.44 -11.09
N SER A 200 -14.04 -8.60 -11.14
CA SER A 200 -14.78 -8.93 -12.38
C SER A 200 -14.61 -7.89 -13.49
N ASP A 201 -14.41 -6.62 -13.13
CA ASP A 201 -14.27 -5.49 -14.05
C ASP A 201 -12.79 -5.16 -14.40
N GLY A 202 -11.91 -6.16 -14.40
CA GLY A 202 -10.48 -5.97 -14.68
C GLY A 202 -9.65 -5.47 -13.48
N GLY A 203 -10.18 -5.67 -12.27
CA GLY A 203 -9.47 -5.38 -11.03
C GLY A 203 -8.23 -6.27 -10.84
N GLN A 204 -7.40 -5.92 -9.86
CA GLN A 204 -6.23 -6.71 -9.47
C GLN A 204 -6.36 -7.31 -8.07
N CYS A 205 -7.41 -6.95 -7.33
CA CYS A 205 -7.67 -7.46 -5.98
C CYS A 205 -8.87 -8.37 -5.86
N VAL A 206 -8.72 -9.42 -5.08
CA VAL A 206 -9.81 -10.33 -4.71
C VAL A 206 -9.97 -10.33 -3.19
N LEU A 207 -11.19 -10.07 -2.73
CA LEU A 207 -11.59 -10.23 -1.34
C LEU A 207 -12.11 -11.64 -1.12
N VAL A 208 -11.50 -12.37 -0.20
CA VAL A 208 -11.99 -13.66 0.26
C VAL A 208 -12.50 -13.49 1.69
N PRO A 209 -13.82 -13.56 1.93
CA PRO A 209 -14.38 -13.49 3.27
C PRO A 209 -13.83 -14.63 4.13
N GLY A 210 -13.31 -14.30 5.30
CA GLY A 210 -12.86 -15.28 6.27
C GLY A 210 -13.99 -15.68 7.24
N THR A 211 -13.64 -16.50 8.22
CA THR A 211 -14.53 -16.79 9.36
C THR A 211 -14.46 -15.65 10.37
N GLY A 212 -15.61 -15.07 10.73
CA GLY A 212 -15.70 -14.04 11.77
C GLY A 212 -15.60 -12.60 11.24
N LYS A 213 -14.86 -11.74 11.93
CA LYS A 213 -14.75 -10.29 11.63
C LYS A 213 -13.54 -9.94 10.74
N THR A 214 -12.89 -10.95 10.15
CA THR A 214 -11.70 -10.78 9.32
C THR A 214 -11.84 -11.48 7.97
N SER A 215 -11.21 -10.89 6.97
CA SER A 215 -11.11 -11.37 5.59
C SER A 215 -9.66 -11.46 5.15
N THR A 216 -9.46 -12.09 3.99
CA THR A 216 -8.17 -12.16 3.29
C THR A 216 -8.27 -11.35 2.01
N VAL A 217 -7.25 -10.53 1.73
CA VAL A 217 -7.17 -9.74 0.49
C VAL A 217 -6.01 -10.26 -0.34
N TYR A 218 -6.27 -10.57 -1.59
CA TYR A 218 -5.29 -10.96 -2.59
C TYR A 218 -5.07 -9.77 -3.51
N TYR A 219 -3.80 -9.42 -3.78
CA TYR A 219 -3.39 -8.47 -4.81
C TYR A 219 -2.53 -9.21 -5.82
N VAL A 220 -3.08 -9.51 -6.99
CA VAL A 220 -2.38 -10.22 -8.05
C VAL A 220 -1.50 -9.23 -8.80
N PHE A 221 -0.20 -9.51 -8.83
CA PHE A 221 0.80 -8.59 -9.40
C PHE A 221 1.54 -9.19 -10.60
N ALA A 222 1.58 -10.51 -10.72
CA ALA A 222 2.18 -11.17 -11.87
C ALA A 222 1.36 -12.36 -12.34
N GLN A 223 1.39 -12.63 -13.64
CA GLN A 223 0.62 -13.71 -14.26
C GLN A 223 1.39 -14.29 -15.45
N ASN A 224 1.26 -15.60 -15.72
CA ASN A 224 1.85 -16.24 -16.90
C ASN A 224 0.99 -17.41 -17.43
N GLN A 225 1.30 -17.89 -18.64
CA GLN A 225 0.65 -19.06 -19.25
C GLN A 225 1.48 -20.35 -19.20
N TYR A 226 2.75 -20.29 -18.81
CA TYR A 226 3.74 -21.34 -19.12
C TYR A 226 4.20 -22.17 -17.91
N GLY A 227 3.68 -21.94 -16.71
CA GLY A 227 4.01 -22.74 -15.52
C GLY A 227 4.23 -21.91 -14.26
N ALA A 228 4.16 -22.55 -13.09
CA ALA A 228 4.77 -21.98 -11.90
C ALA A 228 6.28 -21.84 -12.13
N TYR A 229 6.86 -20.67 -11.84
CA TYR A 229 8.30 -20.41 -11.91
C TYR A 229 9.02 -21.18 -10.82
#